data_AF-A0A3A4S070-F1
#
_entry.id   AF-A0A3A4S070-F1
#
_cell.length_a   1.000
_cell.length_b   1.000
_cell.length_c   1.000
_cell.angle_alpha   90.00
_cell.angle_beta   90.00
_cell.angle_gamma   90.00
#
_symmetry.space_group_name_H-M   'P 1'
#
loop_
_entity.id
_entity.type
_entity.pdbx_description
1 polymer ?
#
loop_
_entity_poly.entity_id
_entity_poly.type
_entity_poly.pdbx_seq_one_letter_code
_entity_poly.pdbx_strand_id
1 'polypeptide(L)'
;MSWMGKLVGGAIGFVLGGPIGAIAGATFGHAFDIDDDPHSSIRNTVLSSGETSQLTFFVATFSMLAQLAKADGQISEKEIDSIQSFMTRDLHLDEQSRNVAMRLFHAAIQSPEPFSEFATQFFNQFQAQPQFLTLMIDILVRVSVSDGRMSHKEESLILEAVRIFRFNLDTYRHIKSKYVEDFQKYYAVLNSEQTDTNEQIKKQYRKLVFEYHPDKIASKGFPEEFIRFANDKFREIQEAYEIIRKERRM
;
A
#
# COMPACT_ATOMS: atom_id res chain seq x y z
N MET A 1 5.02 17.04 18.95
CA MET A 1 6.23 16.19 18.99
C MET A 1 5.82 14.77 18.70
N SER A 2 6.33 14.17 17.63
CA SER A 2 5.99 12.80 17.22
C SER A 2 6.33 11.81 18.33
N TRP A 3 5.48 10.79 18.56
CA TRP A 3 5.76 9.68 19.47
C TRP A 3 7.10 8.98 19.14
N MET A 4 7.54 9.11 17.88
CA MET A 4 8.80 8.61 17.35
C MET A 4 10.05 9.21 18.00
N GLY A 5 10.00 10.48 18.41
CA GLY A 5 11.14 11.14 19.09
C GLY A 5 11.30 10.73 20.57
N LYS A 6 10.34 9.98 21.12
CA LYS A 6 10.32 9.52 22.52
C LYS A 6 10.52 8.01 22.65
N LEU A 7 10.71 7.32 21.53
CA LEU A 7 10.70 5.87 21.48
C LEU A 7 12.04 5.30 22.00
N VAL A 8 12.03 4.80 23.23
CA VAL A 8 13.12 4.03 23.85
C VAL A 8 12.62 2.61 24.09
N GLY A 9 13.48 1.63 23.79
CA GLY A 9 13.15 0.25 23.48
C GLY A 9 12.43 -0.59 24.54
N GLY A 10 12.03 -1.78 24.08
CA GLY A 10 11.61 -3.05 24.73
C GLY A 10 10.39 -3.11 25.67
N ALA A 11 9.83 -2.01 26.19
CA ALA A 11 8.55 -2.12 26.93
C ALA A 11 7.36 -2.51 26.03
N ILE A 12 7.39 -2.11 24.75
CA ILE A 12 6.24 -2.31 23.84
C ILE A 12 6.12 -3.75 23.32
N GLY A 13 7.24 -4.46 23.11
CA GLY A 13 7.20 -5.85 22.66
C GLY A 13 6.51 -6.78 23.66
N PHE A 14 6.67 -6.50 24.96
CA PHE A 14 6.02 -7.24 26.04
C PHE A 14 4.54 -6.88 26.23
N VAL A 15 4.16 -5.62 25.97
CA VAL A 15 2.78 -5.13 26.15
C VAL A 15 1.83 -5.63 25.05
N LEU A 16 2.34 -5.87 23.83
CA LEU A 16 1.50 -6.30 22.71
C LEU A 16 1.31 -7.81 22.59
N GLY A 17 2.27 -8.62 23.09
CA GLY A 17 2.28 -10.07 22.92
C GLY A 17 2.31 -10.51 21.44
N GLY A 18 2.23 -11.81 21.16
CA GLY A 18 2.03 -12.35 19.80
C GLY A 18 3.08 -11.95 18.74
N PRO A 19 2.79 -12.19 17.45
CA PRO A 19 3.71 -11.87 16.36
C PRO A 19 4.02 -10.38 16.23
N ILE A 20 3.02 -9.49 16.36
CA ILE A 20 3.21 -8.03 16.24
C ILE A 20 4.15 -7.53 17.36
N GLY A 21 3.99 -8.04 18.57
CA GLY A 21 4.87 -7.74 19.70
C GLY A 21 6.30 -8.25 19.48
N ALA A 22 6.46 -9.44 18.91
CA ALA A 22 7.76 -9.98 18.53
C ALA A 22 8.47 -9.09 17.49
N ILE A 23 7.76 -8.59 16.47
CA ILE A 23 8.32 -7.66 15.48
C ILE A 23 8.71 -6.32 16.10
N ALA A 24 7.86 -5.77 16.97
CA ALA A 24 8.21 -4.57 17.74
C ALA A 24 9.44 -4.83 18.62
N GLY A 25 9.51 -5.98 19.27
CA GLY A 25 10.64 -6.43 20.09
C GLY A 25 11.93 -6.55 19.29
N ALA A 26 11.92 -7.16 18.11
CA ALA A 26 13.12 -7.26 17.27
C ALA A 26 13.58 -5.89 16.75
N THR A 27 12.64 -5.01 16.39
CA THR A 27 12.93 -3.69 15.84
C THR A 27 13.47 -2.71 16.88
N PHE A 28 12.89 -2.73 18.09
CA PHE A 28 13.17 -1.75 19.14
C PHE A 28 13.93 -2.34 20.34
N GLY A 29 14.04 -3.66 20.45
CA GLY A 29 14.71 -4.38 21.53
C GLY A 29 16.23 -4.38 21.42
N HIS A 30 16.82 -4.08 20.26
CA HIS A 30 18.27 -3.84 20.16
C HIS A 30 18.74 -2.57 20.89
N ALA A 31 17.81 -1.73 21.40
CA ALA A 31 18.14 -0.68 22.37
C ALA A 31 18.26 -1.19 23.82
N PHE A 32 18.08 -2.49 24.06
CA PHE A 32 18.29 -3.19 25.33
C PHE A 32 19.56 -4.05 25.37
N ASP A 33 20.32 -4.11 24.26
CA ASP A 33 21.72 -4.56 24.28
C ASP A 33 22.61 -3.41 24.83
N ILE A 34 22.11 -2.76 25.87
CA ILE A 34 22.83 -1.79 26.69
C ILE A 34 23.73 -2.63 27.58
N ASP A 35 25.02 -2.33 27.47
CA ASP A 35 26.09 -2.74 28.37
C ASP A 35 25.61 -2.93 29.82
N ASP A 36 26.27 -3.87 30.50
CA ASP A 36 26.18 -4.25 31.90
C ASP A 36 26.56 -3.08 32.87
N ASP A 37 26.07 -1.86 32.60
CA ASP A 37 26.31 -0.62 33.32
C ASP A 37 25.08 -0.29 34.21
N PRO A 38 25.16 -0.56 35.53
CA PRO A 38 24.06 -0.37 36.47
C PRO A 38 23.63 1.10 36.67
N HIS A 39 24.31 2.05 36.02
CA HIS A 39 24.06 3.48 36.17
C HIS A 39 23.39 4.16 34.97
N SER A 40 23.13 3.43 33.87
CA SER A 40 22.33 3.96 32.77
C SER A 40 20.83 3.86 33.12
N SER A 41 20.32 4.88 33.80
CA SER A 41 18.89 4.98 34.10
C SER A 41 18.10 5.19 32.80
N ILE A 42 17.70 4.07 32.18
CA ILE A 42 16.71 4.03 31.10
C ILE A 42 15.47 4.72 31.64
N ARG A 43 15.19 5.94 31.15
CA ARG A 43 13.95 6.62 31.43
C ARG A 43 12.82 5.76 30.86
N ASN A 44 12.02 5.16 31.73
CA ASN A 44 10.73 4.56 31.39
C ASN A 44 9.83 5.66 30.79
N THR A 45 9.90 5.85 29.48
CA THR A 45 8.98 6.73 28.77
C THR A 45 7.61 6.05 28.77
N VAL A 46 6.72 6.51 29.65
CA VAL A 46 5.31 6.09 29.65
C VAL A 46 4.61 6.77 28.49
N LEU A 47 4.25 6.00 27.47
CA LEU A 47 3.39 6.47 26.38
C LEU A 47 1.95 6.63 26.88
N SER A 48 1.25 7.64 26.37
CA SER A 48 -0.21 7.71 26.57
C SER A 48 -0.91 6.55 25.88
N SER A 49 -2.14 6.22 26.30
CA SER A 49 -2.95 5.18 25.65
C SER A 49 -3.19 5.45 24.16
N GLY A 50 -3.30 6.73 23.78
CA GLY A 50 -3.41 7.16 22.38
C GLY A 50 -2.12 6.93 21.58
N GLU A 51 -0.96 7.34 22.12
CA GLU A 51 0.34 7.12 21.48
C GLU A 51 0.64 5.61 21.35
N THR A 52 0.29 4.81 22.36
CA THR A 52 0.44 3.34 22.31
C THR A 52 -0.41 2.75 21.19
N SER A 53 -1.67 3.19 21.04
CA SER A 53 -2.55 2.72 19.97
C SER A 53 -2.03 3.09 18.58
N GLN A 54 -1.51 4.30 18.40
CA GLN A 54 -0.91 4.77 17.14
C GLN A 54 0.33 3.96 16.77
N LEU A 55 1.24 3.74 17.73
CA LEU A 55 2.41 2.89 17.54
C LEU A 55 2.02 1.45 17.22
N THR A 56 1.05 0.89 17.95
CA THR A 56 0.57 -0.48 17.71
C THR A 56 0.00 -0.63 16.31
N PHE A 57 -0.81 0.34 15.88
CA PHE A 57 -1.34 0.39 14.52
C PHE A 57 -0.22 0.49 13.49
N PHE A 58 0.79 1.34 13.74
CA PHE A 58 1.95 1.49 12.86
C PHE A 58 2.74 0.19 12.71
N VAL A 59 3.09 -0.47 13.84
CA VAL A 59 3.80 -1.76 13.85
C VAL A 59 2.98 -2.83 13.14
N ALA A 60 1.69 -2.93 13.43
CA ALA A 60 0.80 -3.89 12.78
C ALA A 60 0.70 -3.65 11.27
N THR A 61 0.61 -2.39 10.83
CA THR A 61 0.50 -2.02 9.41
C THR A 61 1.71 -2.52 8.63
N PHE A 62 2.92 -2.17 9.06
CA PHE A 62 4.13 -2.61 8.35
C PHE A 62 4.39 -4.11 8.50
N SER A 63 3.94 -4.73 9.58
CA SER A 63 4.02 -6.19 9.74
C SER A 63 3.08 -6.93 8.79
N MET A 64 1.82 -6.48 8.68
CA MET A 64 0.84 -7.09 7.78
C MET A 64 1.18 -6.81 6.30
N LEU A 65 1.69 -5.62 5.96
CA LEU A 65 2.20 -5.32 4.61
C LEU A 65 3.38 -6.21 4.23
N ALA A 66 4.29 -6.51 5.17
CA ALA A 66 5.39 -7.44 4.95
C ALA A 66 4.91 -8.86 4.67
N GLN A 67 3.95 -9.34 5.44
CA GLN A 67 3.35 -10.66 5.23
C GLN A 67 2.58 -10.73 3.90
N LEU A 68 1.93 -9.63 3.52
CA LEU A 68 1.25 -9.48 2.23
C LEU A 68 2.23 -9.56 1.05
N ALA A 69 3.32 -8.77 1.08
CA ALA A 69 4.36 -8.80 0.05
C ALA A 69 5.09 -10.16 -0.02
N LYS A 70 5.19 -10.87 1.11
CA LYS A 70 5.78 -12.22 1.16
C LYS A 70 4.88 -13.30 0.53
N ALA A 71 3.61 -13.01 0.23
CA ALA A 71 2.63 -14.01 -0.21
C ALA A 71 3.08 -14.82 -1.44
N ASP A 72 3.79 -14.18 -2.37
CA ASP A 72 4.30 -14.84 -3.58
C ASP A 72 5.62 -15.59 -3.40
N GLY A 73 6.22 -15.52 -2.21
CA GLY A 73 7.42 -16.27 -1.80
C GLY A 73 8.74 -15.54 -2.05
N GLN A 74 8.76 -14.56 -2.95
CA GLN A 74 9.87 -13.62 -3.12
C GLN A 74 9.32 -12.22 -3.27
N ILE A 75 9.97 -11.27 -2.61
CA ILE A 75 9.57 -9.87 -2.63
C ILE A 75 10.28 -9.19 -3.80
N SER A 76 9.50 -8.56 -4.67
CA SER A 76 9.99 -7.85 -5.85
C SER A 76 10.40 -6.41 -5.50
N GLU A 77 11.30 -5.85 -6.31
CA GLU A 77 11.68 -4.42 -6.20
C GLU A 77 10.46 -3.50 -6.33
N LYS A 78 9.47 -3.88 -7.14
CA LYS A 78 8.22 -3.12 -7.33
C LYS A 78 7.34 -3.09 -6.08
N GLU A 79 7.31 -4.16 -5.30
CA GLU A 79 6.59 -4.19 -4.02
C GLU A 79 7.27 -3.27 -3.01
N ILE A 80 8.60 -3.31 -2.94
CA ILE A 80 9.38 -2.37 -2.09
C ILE A 80 9.13 -0.92 -2.52
N ASP A 81 9.16 -0.62 -3.82
CA ASP A 81 8.87 0.72 -4.35
C ASP A 81 7.44 1.18 -4.03
N SER A 82 6.48 0.26 -4.06
CA SER A 82 5.08 0.53 -3.69
C SER A 82 4.96 0.92 -2.22
N ILE A 83 5.66 0.21 -1.34
CA ILE A 83 5.70 0.52 0.10
C ILE A 83 6.42 1.84 0.36
N GLN A 84 7.54 2.10 -0.33
CA GLN A 84 8.26 3.38 -0.23
C GLN A 84 7.42 4.56 -0.70
N SER A 85 6.69 4.38 -1.80
CA SER A 85 5.75 5.37 -2.33
C SER A 85 4.61 5.63 -1.35
N PHE A 86 4.02 4.57 -0.78
CA PHE A 86 3.00 4.68 0.26
C PHE A 86 3.50 5.46 1.49
N MET A 87 4.71 5.14 1.99
CA MET A 87 5.30 5.86 3.12
C MET A 87 5.50 7.35 2.85
N THR A 88 5.94 7.70 1.64
CA THR A 88 6.32 9.07 1.30
C THR A 88 5.13 9.92 0.85
N ARG A 89 4.26 9.36 0.00
CA ARG A 89 3.18 10.10 -0.68
C ARG A 89 1.85 10.03 0.07
N ASP A 90 1.56 8.92 0.74
CA ASP A 90 0.27 8.76 1.42
C ASP A 90 0.39 9.08 2.91
N LEU A 91 1.36 8.45 3.59
CA LEU A 91 1.58 8.68 5.03
C LEU A 91 2.42 9.93 5.34
N HIS A 92 3.09 10.51 4.35
CA HIS A 92 3.97 11.69 4.51
C HIS A 92 5.00 11.50 5.64
N LEU A 93 5.55 10.30 5.77
CA LEU A 93 6.51 9.98 6.82
C LEU A 93 7.81 10.75 6.64
N ASP A 94 8.34 11.28 7.74
CA ASP A 94 9.71 11.80 7.80
C ASP A 94 10.75 10.67 7.64
N GLU A 95 12.00 11.05 7.42
CA GLU A 95 13.08 10.08 7.17
C GLU A 95 13.27 9.09 8.32
N GLN A 96 13.17 9.56 9.57
CA GLN A 96 13.29 8.70 10.75
C GLN A 96 12.18 7.65 10.79
N SER A 97 10.95 8.06 10.49
CA SER A 97 9.77 7.18 10.49
C SER A 97 9.81 6.18 9.35
N ARG A 98 10.31 6.55 8.17
CA ARG A 98 10.54 5.62 7.07
C ARG A 98 11.59 4.56 7.44
N ASN A 99 12.68 4.95 8.09
CA ASN A 99 13.71 4.00 8.52
C ASN A 99 13.18 3.01 9.57
N VAL A 100 12.31 3.44 10.48
CA VAL A 100 11.64 2.54 11.43
C VAL A 100 10.66 1.61 10.72
N ALA A 101 9.82 2.15 9.83
CA ALA A 101 8.88 1.36 9.03
C ALA A 101 9.58 0.24 8.24
N MET A 102 10.70 0.56 7.58
CA MET A 102 11.47 -0.44 6.83
C MET A 102 12.10 -1.51 7.73
N ARG A 103 12.53 -1.16 8.96
CA ARG A 103 13.01 -2.15 9.92
C ARG A 103 11.89 -3.09 10.38
N LEU A 104 10.72 -2.54 10.71
CA LEU A 104 9.53 -3.34 11.05
C LEU A 104 9.15 -4.28 9.92
N PHE A 105 9.15 -3.76 8.69
CA PHE A 105 8.85 -4.51 7.48
C PHE A 105 9.83 -5.68 7.30
N HIS A 106 11.14 -5.43 7.34
CA HIS A 106 12.15 -6.48 7.23
C HIS A 106 12.09 -7.52 8.35
N ALA A 107 11.88 -7.09 9.60
CA ALA A 107 11.70 -8.01 10.73
C ALA A 107 10.47 -8.91 10.51
N ALA A 108 9.36 -8.34 10.04
CA ALA A 108 8.14 -9.08 9.77
C ALA A 108 8.29 -10.09 8.63
N ILE A 109 9.08 -9.81 7.59
CA ILE A 109 9.36 -10.78 6.51
C ILE A 109 10.02 -12.05 7.05
N GLN A 110 10.90 -11.91 8.04
CA GLN A 110 11.62 -13.04 8.64
C GLN A 110 10.74 -13.87 9.59
N SER A 111 9.54 -13.39 9.93
CA SER A 111 8.63 -14.13 10.80
C SER A 111 8.18 -15.44 10.15
N PRO A 112 8.19 -16.57 10.89
CA PRO A 112 7.59 -17.83 10.44
C PRO A 112 6.06 -17.85 10.62
N GLU A 113 5.52 -16.92 11.40
CA GLU A 113 4.09 -16.86 11.72
C GLU A 113 3.24 -16.57 10.48
N PRO A 114 2.08 -17.22 10.32
CA PRO A 114 1.21 -16.97 9.18
C PRO A 114 0.51 -15.62 9.31
N PHE A 115 0.10 -15.05 8.17
CA PHE A 115 -0.64 -13.78 8.10
C PHE A 115 -1.86 -13.72 9.03
N SER A 116 -2.57 -14.84 9.20
CA SER A 116 -3.76 -14.96 10.05
C SER A 116 -3.49 -14.59 11.52
N GLU A 117 -2.29 -14.86 12.04
CA GLU A 117 -1.94 -14.53 13.43
C GLU A 117 -1.78 -13.01 13.61
N PHE A 118 -1.15 -12.34 12.64
CA PHE A 118 -1.05 -10.88 12.62
C PHE A 118 -2.43 -10.22 12.51
N ALA A 119 -3.28 -10.72 11.61
CA ALA A 119 -4.64 -10.22 11.44
C ALA A 119 -5.49 -10.44 12.71
N THR A 120 -5.43 -11.63 13.31
CA THR A 120 -6.18 -11.95 14.54
C THR A 120 -5.73 -11.07 15.70
N GLN A 121 -4.43 -10.89 15.87
CA GLN A 121 -3.89 -10.00 16.89
C GLN A 121 -4.34 -8.54 16.68
N PHE A 122 -4.28 -8.05 15.43
CA PHE A 122 -4.76 -6.72 15.10
C PHE A 122 -6.26 -6.56 15.40
N PHE A 123 -7.08 -7.55 15.04
CA PHE A 123 -8.51 -7.53 15.35
C PHE A 123 -8.77 -7.48 16.85
N ASN A 124 -8.12 -8.32 17.65
CA ASN A 124 -8.31 -8.35 19.09
C ASN A 124 -8.01 -6.98 19.74
N GLN A 125 -7.01 -6.27 19.22
CA GLN A 125 -6.62 -4.95 19.69
C GLN A 125 -7.60 -3.83 19.27
N PHE A 126 -8.13 -3.89 18.05
CA PHE A 126 -8.91 -2.79 17.45
C PHE A 126 -10.39 -3.10 17.20
N GLN A 127 -10.91 -4.25 17.64
CA GLN A 127 -12.31 -4.67 17.42
C GLN A 127 -13.35 -3.66 17.92
N ALA A 128 -13.05 -2.88 18.97
CA ALA A 128 -13.93 -1.84 19.49
C ALA A 128 -13.85 -0.51 18.69
N GLN A 129 -13.00 -0.43 17.68
CA GLN A 129 -12.72 0.76 16.89
C GLN A 129 -12.77 0.46 15.39
N PRO A 130 -13.98 0.30 14.80
CA PRO A 130 -14.18 -0.16 13.43
C PRO A 130 -13.43 0.66 12.37
N GLN A 131 -13.20 1.96 12.63
CA GLN A 131 -12.44 2.84 11.76
C GLN A 131 -11.00 2.36 11.51
N PHE A 132 -10.33 1.76 12.50
CA PHE A 132 -8.98 1.22 12.33
C PHE A 132 -8.97 -0.08 11.53
N LEU A 133 -10.01 -0.91 11.68
CA LEU A 133 -10.19 -2.12 10.87
C LEU A 133 -10.40 -1.76 9.40
N THR A 134 -11.27 -0.77 9.13
CA THR A 134 -11.54 -0.28 7.77
C THR A 134 -10.30 0.33 7.15
N LEU A 135 -9.56 1.15 7.91
CA LEU A 135 -8.32 1.75 7.46
C LEU A 135 -7.25 0.70 7.15
N MET A 136 -7.14 -0.35 7.96
CA MET A 136 -6.19 -1.43 7.70
C MET A 136 -6.49 -2.13 6.37
N ILE A 137 -7.74 -2.50 6.10
CA ILE A 137 -8.11 -3.11 4.82
C ILE A 137 -7.85 -2.16 3.65
N ASP A 138 -8.17 -0.88 3.81
CA ASP A 138 -7.90 0.16 2.80
C ASP A 138 -6.40 0.23 2.46
N ILE A 139 -5.52 0.24 3.47
CA ILE A 139 -4.07 0.25 3.29
C ILE A 139 -3.58 -1.01 2.57
N LEU A 140 -4.04 -2.20 2.99
CA LEU A 140 -3.63 -3.46 2.36
C LEU A 140 -4.01 -3.47 0.87
N VAL A 141 -5.23 -3.06 0.53
CA VAL A 141 -5.70 -2.98 -0.86
C VAL A 141 -4.90 -1.95 -1.65
N ARG A 142 -4.70 -0.75 -1.09
CA ARG A 142 -3.98 0.35 -1.73
C ARG A 142 -2.54 -0.02 -2.09
N VAL A 143 -1.82 -0.67 -1.17
CA VAL A 143 -0.44 -1.09 -1.45
C VAL A 143 -0.41 -2.23 -2.48
N SER A 144 -1.36 -3.16 -2.41
CA SER A 144 -1.42 -4.32 -3.33
C SER A 144 -1.81 -3.97 -4.76
N VAL A 145 -2.41 -2.80 -5.01
CA VAL A 145 -2.78 -2.35 -6.37
C VAL A 145 -1.82 -1.31 -6.94
N SER A 146 -0.85 -0.84 -6.15
CA SER A 146 0.09 0.23 -6.47
C SER A 146 0.95 -0.05 -7.70
N ASP A 147 1.36 -1.31 -7.89
CA ASP A 147 2.18 -1.73 -9.03
C ASP A 147 1.35 -2.05 -10.30
N GLY A 148 0.03 -1.89 -10.20
CA GLY A 148 -0.94 -2.10 -11.27
C GLY A 148 -1.67 -3.44 -11.24
N ARG A 149 -1.30 -4.42 -10.39
CA ARG A 149 -2.08 -5.67 -10.23
C ARG A 149 -1.88 -6.30 -8.84
N MET A 150 -2.98 -6.47 -8.12
CA MET A 150 -3.04 -7.37 -6.96
C MET A 150 -2.99 -8.83 -7.42
N SER A 151 -2.06 -9.62 -6.87
CA SER A 151 -2.00 -11.06 -7.11
C SER A 151 -3.18 -11.80 -6.44
N HIS A 152 -3.49 -13.02 -6.92
CA HIS A 152 -4.50 -13.85 -6.28
C HIS A 152 -4.13 -14.25 -4.84
N LYS A 153 -2.83 -14.34 -4.52
CA LYS A 153 -2.37 -14.68 -3.17
C LYS A 153 -2.54 -13.51 -2.22
N GLU A 154 -2.16 -12.31 -2.62
CA GLU A 154 -2.40 -11.08 -1.85
C GLU A 154 -3.91 -10.86 -1.63
N GLU A 155 -4.72 -11.01 -2.68
CA GLU A 155 -6.18 -10.92 -2.54
C GLU A 155 -6.73 -11.94 -1.55
N SER A 156 -6.21 -13.17 -1.57
CA SER A 156 -6.62 -14.22 -0.63
C SER A 156 -6.30 -13.86 0.82
N LEU A 157 -5.14 -13.26 1.09
CA LEU A 157 -4.75 -12.76 2.42
C LEU A 157 -5.62 -11.58 2.85
N ILE A 158 -5.93 -10.64 1.95
CA ILE A 158 -6.83 -9.52 2.28
C ILE A 158 -8.23 -10.05 2.60
N LEU A 159 -8.75 -11.00 1.82
CA LEU A 159 -10.03 -11.66 2.09
C LEU A 159 -10.01 -12.44 3.41
N GLU A 160 -8.86 -12.99 3.81
CA GLU A 160 -8.67 -13.59 5.12
C GLU A 160 -8.79 -12.54 6.24
N ALA A 161 -8.11 -11.39 6.11
CA ALA A 161 -8.28 -10.28 7.05
C ALA A 161 -9.74 -9.78 7.11
N VAL A 162 -10.43 -9.65 5.97
CA VAL A 162 -11.86 -9.29 5.90
C VAL A 162 -12.73 -10.24 6.72
N ARG A 163 -12.48 -11.56 6.61
CA ARG A 163 -13.19 -12.58 7.42
C ARG A 163 -12.88 -12.43 8.91
N ILE A 164 -11.61 -12.29 9.28
CA ILE A 164 -11.17 -12.13 10.68
C ILE A 164 -11.76 -10.85 11.28
N PHE A 165 -11.80 -9.76 10.52
CA PHE A 165 -12.34 -8.46 10.95
C PHE A 165 -13.87 -8.41 10.94
N ARG A 166 -14.52 -9.50 10.52
CA ARG A 166 -15.98 -9.65 10.44
C ARG A 166 -16.65 -8.63 9.52
N PHE A 167 -15.97 -8.26 8.44
CA PHE A 167 -16.53 -7.37 7.41
C PHE A 167 -17.39 -8.15 6.41
N ASN A 168 -18.44 -7.49 5.91
CA ASN A 168 -19.16 -7.99 4.75
C ASN A 168 -18.27 -7.85 3.51
N LEU A 169 -18.32 -8.87 2.64
CA LEU A 169 -17.67 -8.86 1.34
C LEU A 169 -18.06 -7.64 0.48
N ASP A 170 -19.26 -7.09 0.65
CA ASP A 170 -19.68 -5.85 -0.04
C ASP A 170 -18.85 -4.64 0.38
N THR A 171 -18.49 -4.54 1.67
CA THR A 171 -17.58 -3.50 2.17
C THR A 171 -16.20 -3.62 1.53
N TYR A 172 -15.67 -4.85 1.44
CA TYR A 172 -14.42 -5.10 0.75
C TYR A 172 -14.49 -4.72 -0.73
N ARG A 173 -15.57 -5.10 -1.44
CA ARG A 173 -15.77 -4.73 -2.85
C ARG A 173 -15.79 -3.22 -3.05
N HIS A 174 -16.48 -2.49 -2.17
CA HIS A 174 -16.53 -1.03 -2.23
C HIS A 174 -15.16 -0.38 -1.95
N ILE A 175 -14.37 -0.91 -1.02
CA ILE A 175 -12.98 -0.45 -0.80
C ILE A 175 -12.14 -0.74 -2.04
N LYS A 176 -12.21 -1.98 -2.56
CA LYS A 176 -11.47 -2.40 -3.75
C LYS A 176 -11.85 -1.57 -4.98
N SER A 177 -13.12 -1.23 -5.16
CA SER A 177 -13.57 -0.47 -6.33
C SER A 177 -12.96 0.93 -6.39
N LYS A 178 -12.69 1.59 -5.26
CA LYS A 178 -11.95 2.87 -5.22
C LYS A 178 -10.57 2.82 -5.87
N TYR A 179 -9.98 1.62 -5.94
CA TYR A 179 -8.65 1.38 -6.50
C TYR A 179 -8.70 0.65 -7.85
N VAL A 180 -9.81 -0.03 -8.18
CA VAL A 180 -10.00 -0.79 -9.44
C VAL A 180 -10.81 -0.03 -10.49
N GLU A 181 -11.76 0.82 -10.10
CA GLU A 181 -12.48 1.75 -11.01
C GLU A 181 -11.51 2.71 -11.70
N ASP A 182 -10.31 2.87 -11.15
CA ASP A 182 -9.23 3.62 -11.76
C ASP A 182 -8.72 2.98 -13.06
N PHE A 183 -8.89 1.67 -13.31
CA PHE A 183 -8.42 1.06 -14.55
C PHE A 183 -9.46 1.06 -15.67
N GLN A 184 -10.74 0.83 -15.35
CA GLN A 184 -11.81 0.85 -16.35
C GLN A 184 -11.89 2.19 -17.08
N LYS A 185 -11.64 3.32 -16.39
CA LYS A 185 -11.56 4.64 -17.05
C LYS A 185 -10.48 4.68 -18.14
N TYR A 186 -9.32 4.03 -17.94
CA TYR A 186 -8.27 4.01 -18.94
C TYR A 186 -8.67 3.15 -20.16
N TYR A 187 -9.33 2.01 -19.93
CA TYR A 187 -9.86 1.19 -21.02
C TYR A 187 -10.94 1.95 -21.82
N ALA A 188 -11.82 2.67 -21.13
CA ALA A 188 -12.82 3.53 -21.74
C ALA A 188 -12.20 4.67 -22.58
N VAL A 189 -11.10 5.30 -22.13
CA VAL A 189 -10.36 6.30 -22.92
C VAL A 189 -9.87 5.72 -24.25
N LEU A 190 -9.47 4.45 -24.27
CA LEU A 190 -9.08 3.74 -25.49
C LEU A 190 -10.24 3.11 -26.26
N ASN A 191 -11.49 3.36 -25.86
CA ASN A 191 -12.69 2.68 -26.38
C ASN A 191 -12.50 1.16 -26.47
N SER A 192 -11.94 0.58 -25.41
CA SER A 192 -11.62 -0.84 -25.28
C SER A 192 -12.21 -1.38 -23.98
N GLU A 193 -12.33 -2.70 -23.88
CA GLU A 193 -12.73 -3.40 -22.66
C GLU A 193 -11.53 -4.12 -22.03
N GLN A 194 -11.59 -4.38 -20.72
CA GLN A 194 -10.55 -5.16 -20.03
C GLN A 194 -10.49 -6.62 -20.51
N THR A 195 -11.49 -7.09 -21.24
CA THR A 195 -11.55 -8.41 -21.89
C THR A 195 -10.91 -8.43 -23.28
N ASP A 196 -10.63 -7.27 -23.89
CA ASP A 196 -10.02 -7.19 -25.22
C ASP A 196 -8.60 -7.78 -25.22
N THR A 197 -8.14 -8.27 -26.37
CA THR A 197 -6.76 -8.74 -26.54
C THR A 197 -5.77 -7.58 -26.63
N ASN A 198 -4.50 -7.84 -26.31
CA ASN A 198 -3.42 -6.85 -26.38
C ASN A 198 -3.27 -6.23 -27.78
N GLU A 199 -3.52 -7.01 -28.84
CA GLU A 199 -3.49 -6.53 -30.22
C GLU A 199 -4.63 -5.56 -30.52
N GLN A 200 -5.84 -5.85 -30.04
CA GLN A 200 -7.00 -4.95 -30.18
C GLN A 200 -6.73 -3.61 -29.49
N ILE A 201 -6.18 -3.62 -28.28
CA ILE A 201 -5.84 -2.40 -27.53
C ILE A 201 -4.76 -1.59 -28.26
N LYS A 202 -3.67 -2.23 -28.70
CA LYS A 202 -2.61 -1.56 -29.49
C LYS A 202 -3.16 -0.94 -30.77
N LYS A 203 -4.11 -1.61 -31.43
CA LYS A 203 -4.78 -1.11 -32.62
C LYS A 203 -5.62 0.13 -32.32
N GLN A 204 -6.42 0.12 -31.25
CA GLN A 204 -7.24 1.27 -30.86
C GLN A 204 -6.39 2.46 -30.43
N TYR A 205 -5.31 2.22 -29.67
CA TYR A 205 -4.36 3.26 -29.30
C TYR A 205 -3.77 3.97 -30.54
N ARG A 206 -3.24 3.21 -31.50
CA ARG A 206 -2.68 3.78 -32.74
C ARG A 206 -3.72 4.58 -33.53
N LYS A 207 -4.96 4.09 -33.57
CA LYS A 207 -6.08 4.79 -34.23
C LYS A 207 -6.35 6.14 -33.56
N LEU A 208 -6.50 6.16 -32.23
CA LEU A 208 -6.79 7.37 -31.46
C LEU A 208 -5.64 8.38 -31.51
N VAL A 209 -4.39 7.92 -31.40
CA VAL A 209 -3.19 8.76 -31.59
C VAL A 209 -3.20 9.42 -32.97
N PHE A 210 -3.52 8.66 -34.02
CA PHE A 210 -3.62 9.22 -35.37
C PHE A 210 -4.79 10.19 -35.53
N GLU A 211 -5.92 9.97 -34.85
CA GLU A 211 -7.10 10.85 -34.93
C GLU A 211 -6.90 12.17 -34.18
N TYR A 212 -6.29 12.13 -33.00
CA TYR A 212 -6.11 13.28 -32.11
C TYR A 212 -4.72 13.91 -32.12
N HIS A 213 -3.84 13.53 -33.06
CA HIS A 213 -2.49 14.11 -33.15
C HIS A 213 -2.57 15.64 -33.39
N PRO A 214 -1.93 16.48 -32.54
CA PRO A 214 -2.01 17.94 -32.63
C PRO A 214 -1.62 18.48 -34.01
N ASP A 215 -0.51 18.02 -34.58
CA ASP A 215 -0.05 18.46 -35.90
C ASP A 215 -1.04 18.19 -37.03
N LYS A 216 -1.75 17.06 -36.96
CA LYS A 216 -2.73 16.66 -37.98
C LYS A 216 -4.01 17.47 -37.89
N ILE A 217 -4.38 17.91 -36.69
CA ILE A 217 -5.51 18.81 -36.47
C ILE A 217 -5.11 20.22 -36.90
N ALA A 218 -3.90 20.68 -36.54
CA ALA A 218 -3.36 21.97 -36.97
C ALA A 218 -3.24 22.09 -38.50
N SER A 219 -2.77 21.04 -39.19
CA SER A 219 -2.62 21.02 -40.65
C SER A 219 -3.94 21.12 -41.42
N LYS A 220 -5.08 20.90 -40.77
CA LYS A 220 -6.41 20.98 -41.36
C LYS A 220 -7.08 22.35 -41.15
N GLY A 221 -6.39 23.30 -40.53
CA GLY A 221 -6.87 24.67 -40.35
C GLY A 221 -8.00 24.82 -39.32
N PHE A 222 -8.06 23.92 -38.32
CA PHE A 222 -9.03 24.04 -37.23
C PHE A 222 -8.71 25.22 -36.31
N PRO A 223 -9.72 25.82 -35.65
CA PRO A 223 -9.51 26.87 -34.64
C PRO A 223 -8.62 26.40 -33.47
N GLU A 224 -7.92 27.33 -32.83
CA GLU A 224 -6.99 27.04 -31.71
C GLU A 224 -7.64 26.26 -30.55
N GLU A 225 -8.91 26.52 -30.28
CA GLU A 225 -9.69 25.83 -29.23
C GLU A 225 -9.78 24.32 -29.49
N PHE A 226 -9.94 23.92 -30.75
CA PHE A 226 -9.95 22.52 -31.17
C PHE A 226 -8.56 21.89 -31.13
N ILE A 227 -7.52 22.66 -31.43
CA ILE A 227 -6.12 22.21 -31.29
C ILE A 227 -5.81 21.95 -29.82
N ARG A 228 -6.27 22.82 -28.90
CA ARG A 228 -6.10 22.62 -27.46
C ARG A 228 -6.84 21.39 -26.96
N PHE A 229 -8.09 21.20 -27.37
CA PHE A 229 -8.86 19.99 -27.06
C PHE A 229 -8.16 18.72 -27.57
N ALA A 230 -7.61 18.75 -28.79
CA ALA A 230 -6.86 17.64 -29.35
C ALA A 230 -5.60 17.32 -28.53
N ASN A 231 -4.85 18.34 -28.08
CA ASN A 231 -3.70 18.16 -27.20
C ASN A 231 -4.09 17.49 -25.86
N ASP A 232 -5.15 17.96 -25.22
CA ASP A 232 -5.62 17.39 -23.96
C ASP A 232 -6.05 15.93 -24.14
N LYS A 233 -6.81 15.63 -25.21
CA LYS A 233 -7.21 14.26 -25.55
C LYS A 233 -6.02 13.38 -25.89
N PHE A 234 -5.04 13.90 -26.63
CA PHE A 234 -3.83 13.17 -26.99
C PHE A 234 -3.03 12.76 -25.75
N ARG A 235 -2.87 13.66 -24.78
CA ARG A 235 -2.23 13.37 -23.49
C ARG A 235 -3.00 12.30 -22.71
N GLU A 236 -4.32 12.43 -22.64
CA GLU A 236 -5.21 11.47 -21.97
C GLU A 236 -5.10 10.06 -22.60
N ILE A 237 -5.06 9.97 -23.93
CA ILE A 237 -4.87 8.72 -24.68
C ILE A 237 -3.49 8.09 -24.39
N GLN A 238 -2.43 8.90 -24.36
CA GLN A 238 -1.08 8.43 -24.05
C GLN A 238 -0.98 7.91 -22.61
N GLU A 239 -1.52 8.65 -21.65
CA GLU A 239 -1.53 8.26 -20.24
C GLU A 239 -2.32 6.96 -20.03
N ALA A 240 -3.52 6.86 -20.60
CA ALA A 240 -4.34 5.66 -20.52
C ALA A 240 -3.63 4.43 -21.12
N TYR A 241 -3.01 4.58 -22.30
CA TYR A 241 -2.28 3.48 -22.92
C TYR A 241 -1.03 3.08 -22.13
N GLU A 242 -0.27 4.03 -21.57
CA GLU A 242 0.89 3.70 -20.73
C GLU A 242 0.48 2.93 -19.48
N ILE A 243 -0.64 3.31 -18.86
CA ILE A 243 -1.15 2.60 -17.67
C ILE A 243 -1.62 1.19 -18.05
N ILE A 244 -2.40 1.03 -19.13
CA ILE A 244 -2.85 -0.30 -19.61
C ILE A 244 -1.67 -1.15 -20.06
N ARG A 245 -0.67 -0.56 -20.71
CA ARG A 245 0.54 -1.25 -21.16
C ARG A 245 1.34 -1.80 -19.98
N LYS A 246 1.47 -1.02 -18.90
CA LYS A 246 2.09 -1.46 -17.64
C LYS A 246 1.28 -2.57 -16.98
N GLU A 247 -0.04 -2.40 -16.88
CA GLU A 247 -0.96 -3.41 -16.32
C GLU A 247 -0.84 -4.75 -17.08
N ARG A 248 -0.77 -4.72 -18.42
CA ARG A 248 -0.81 -5.92 -19.29
C ARG A 248 0.56 -6.44 -19.75
N ARG A 249 1.67 -5.82 -19.31
CA ARG A 249 3.06 -6.17 -19.69
C ARG A 249 3.28 -6.21 -21.21
N MET A 250 2.86 -5.15 -21.91
CA MET A 250 2.84 -5.03 -23.38
C MET A 250 4.02 -4.27 -24.03
#